data_AF-A0A669AW32-F1
#
_entry.id   AF-A0A669AW32-F1
#
_cell.length_a   1.000
_cell.length_b   1.000
_cell.length_c   1.000
_cell.angle_alpha   90.00
_cell.angle_beta   90.00
_cell.angle_gamma   90.00
#
_symmetry.space_group_name_H-M   'P 1'
#
loop_
_entity.id
_entity.type
_entity.pdbx_description
1 polymer ?
#
loop_
_entity_poly.entity_id
_entity_poly.type
_entity_poly.pdbx_seq_one_letter_code
_entity_poly.pdbx_strand_id
1 'polypeptide(L)'
;MVYMKNLTAADFLLCLSLPLRIAHYGSTSVIVWQLYCSFGASALFLNMYASILFMCYVAANRYLKIVRPSGTHVLQSVRTANIVSMVTWVCLLAPSVAYNILFFITQKPLTSIPRHCGLFFSASVSLMFKIIHTFSAIIFLLVSISLVFFYYSTSRRVLQAQQSQLASSEKLVKSRRNMLVLVSIFCVCFAPYHLVRVPFVFLLNSCTVGPVLYYLKEAATMLSVFNVCLDPLVYFFLSKTFWDKVRKASRRANIQQANTESQSTEVKLSIIKSRATSQTSEL
;
A
#
# COMPACT_ATOMS: atom_id res chain seq x y z
N MET A 1 -0.43 4.17 -13.62
CA MET A 1 0.41 5.09 -12.83
C MET A 1 -0.44 5.91 -11.88
N VAL A 2 -1.58 6.46 -12.31
CA VAL A 2 -2.52 7.18 -11.43
C VAL A 2 -2.92 6.37 -10.18
N TYR A 3 -3.44 5.15 -10.33
CA TYR A 3 -3.84 4.33 -9.17
C TYR A 3 -2.71 4.05 -8.18
N MET A 4 -1.50 3.80 -8.69
CA MET A 4 -0.31 3.61 -7.85
C MET A 4 0.04 4.90 -7.09
N LYS A 5 0.06 6.06 -7.77
CA LYS A 5 0.32 7.35 -7.10
C LYS A 5 -0.66 7.60 -5.95
N ASN A 6 -1.93 7.26 -6.13
CA ASN A 6 -2.94 7.40 -5.07
C ASN A 6 -2.74 6.40 -3.93
N LEU A 7 -2.29 5.17 -4.22
CA LEU A 7 -1.88 4.19 -3.20
C LEU A 7 -0.76 4.78 -2.32
N THR A 8 0.29 5.33 -2.93
CA THR A 8 1.38 5.98 -2.19
C THR A 8 0.96 7.24 -1.44
N ALA A 9 -0.01 7.98 -1.96
CA ALA A 9 -0.58 9.12 -1.24
C ALA A 9 -1.30 8.66 0.04
N ALA A 10 -2.05 7.55 -0.03
CA ALA A 10 -2.70 6.96 1.14
C ALA A 10 -1.68 6.47 2.17
N ASP A 11 -0.65 5.74 1.72
CA ASP A 11 0.47 5.29 2.54
C ASP A 11 1.17 6.44 3.28
N PHE A 12 1.40 7.54 2.56
CA PHE A 12 2.02 8.73 3.14
C PHE A 12 1.16 9.34 4.25
N LEU A 13 -0.16 9.44 4.04
CA LEU A 13 -1.09 9.92 5.06
C LEU A 13 -1.11 9.01 6.30
N LEU A 14 -0.99 7.69 6.11
CA LEU A 14 -0.85 6.75 7.21
C LEU A 14 0.46 6.99 7.97
N CYS A 15 1.59 7.09 7.28
CA CYS A 15 2.90 7.34 7.88
C CYS A 15 2.91 8.60 8.75
N LEU A 16 2.27 9.69 8.29
CA LEU A 16 2.11 10.91 9.08
C LEU A 16 1.29 10.70 10.35
N SER A 17 0.38 9.72 10.36
CA SER A 17 -0.51 9.40 11.47
C SER A 17 0.08 8.36 12.45
N LEU A 18 1.15 7.65 12.07
CA LEU A 18 1.79 6.65 12.93
C LEU A 18 2.39 7.24 14.22
N PRO A 19 3.07 8.41 14.21
CA PRO A 19 3.56 9.04 15.43
C PRO A 19 2.45 9.30 16.46
N LEU A 20 1.25 9.70 16.01
CA LEU A 20 0.09 9.89 16.89
C LEU A 20 -0.32 8.56 17.55
N ARG A 21 -0.26 7.45 16.81
CA ARG A 21 -0.55 6.12 17.36
C ARG A 21 0.49 5.70 18.40
N ILE A 22 1.77 5.94 18.13
CA ILE A 22 2.85 5.63 19.09
C ILE A 22 2.68 6.47 20.36
N ALA A 23 2.41 7.77 20.20
CA ALA A 23 2.14 8.66 21.32
C ALA A 23 0.91 8.21 22.14
N HIS A 24 -0.13 7.69 21.49
CA HIS A 24 -1.31 7.17 22.18
C HIS A 24 -1.01 5.95 23.07
N TYR A 25 -0.07 5.07 22.70
CA TYR A 25 0.34 3.96 23.56
C TYR A 25 1.27 4.40 24.71
N GLY A 26 2.07 5.45 24.49
CA GLY A 26 3.05 5.93 25.48
C GLY A 26 2.55 7.06 26.40
N SER A 27 1.41 7.67 26.11
CA SER A 27 0.89 8.85 26.81
C SER A 27 -0.46 8.60 27.46
N THR A 28 -0.63 9.12 28.67
CA THR A 28 -1.92 9.24 29.35
C THR A 28 -2.55 10.63 29.16
N SER A 29 -2.20 11.33 28.07
CA SER A 29 -2.77 12.65 27.76
C SER A 29 -4.14 12.50 27.06
N VAL A 30 -5.14 13.20 27.58
CA VAL A 30 -6.48 13.30 26.98
C VAL A 30 -6.41 13.88 25.56
N ILE A 31 -5.51 14.83 25.33
CA ILE A 31 -5.33 15.49 24.02
C ILE A 31 -4.80 14.49 22.99
N VAL A 32 -3.79 13.69 23.35
CA VAL A 32 -3.22 12.66 22.47
C VAL A 32 -4.26 11.59 22.16
N TRP A 33 -5.02 11.16 23.17
CA TRP A 33 -6.14 10.25 22.99
C TRP A 33 -7.17 10.80 22.00
N GLN A 34 -7.58 12.06 22.14
CA GLN A 34 -8.56 12.71 21.29
C GLN A 34 -8.07 12.87 19.84
N LEU A 35 -6.81 13.27 19.64
CA LEU A 35 -6.18 13.38 18.32
C LEU A 35 -6.07 12.01 17.63
N TYR A 36 -5.71 10.96 18.37
CA TYR A 36 -5.68 9.61 17.80
C TYR A 36 -7.08 9.10 17.46
N CYS A 37 -8.07 9.28 18.34
CA CYS A 37 -9.43 8.76 18.14
C CYS A 37 -10.22 9.49 17.04
N SER A 38 -9.88 10.74 16.77
CA SER A 38 -10.39 11.50 15.63
C SER A 38 -9.56 11.21 14.38
N PHE A 39 -8.40 11.86 14.25
CA PHE A 39 -7.58 11.83 13.05
C PHE A 39 -6.85 10.51 12.84
N GLY A 40 -6.21 9.96 13.87
CA GLY A 40 -5.41 8.73 13.75
C GLY A 40 -6.22 7.52 13.29
N ALA A 41 -7.37 7.28 13.93
CA ALA A 41 -8.29 6.20 13.57
C ALA A 41 -8.89 6.39 12.17
N SER A 42 -9.22 7.63 11.81
CA SER A 42 -9.72 7.97 10.48
C SER A 42 -8.65 7.76 9.40
N ALA A 43 -7.40 8.14 9.65
CA ALA A 43 -6.30 7.92 8.72
C ALA A 43 -6.01 6.43 8.49
N LEU A 44 -6.07 5.61 9.54
CA LEU A 44 -5.97 4.14 9.42
C LEU A 44 -7.09 3.58 8.54
N PHE A 45 -8.32 4.02 8.76
CA PHE A 45 -9.48 3.65 7.94
C PHE A 45 -9.27 4.06 6.47
N LEU A 46 -8.98 5.33 6.22
CA LEU A 46 -8.75 5.88 4.88
C LEU A 46 -7.65 5.11 4.15
N ASN A 47 -6.52 4.88 4.80
CA ASN A 47 -5.41 4.14 4.19
C ASN A 47 -5.81 2.72 3.79
N MET A 48 -6.46 1.99 4.71
CA MET A 48 -6.83 0.60 4.45
C MET A 48 -7.80 0.49 3.27
N TYR A 49 -8.88 1.27 3.23
CA TYR A 49 -9.86 1.18 2.15
C TYR A 49 -9.36 1.80 0.84
N ALA A 50 -8.56 2.86 0.89
CA ALA A 50 -7.87 3.36 -0.30
C ALA A 50 -6.96 2.27 -0.87
N SER A 51 -6.17 1.61 -0.03
CA SER A 51 -5.25 0.55 -0.47
C SER A 51 -6.00 -0.63 -1.10
N ILE A 52 -7.05 -1.12 -0.44
CA ILE A 52 -7.93 -2.19 -0.95
C ILE A 52 -8.48 -1.83 -2.34
N LEU A 53 -9.06 -0.64 -2.51
CA LEU A 53 -9.67 -0.22 -3.77
C LEU A 53 -8.63 0.03 -4.87
N PHE A 54 -7.53 0.73 -4.55
CA PHE A 54 -6.47 1.00 -5.53
C PHE A 54 -5.73 -0.27 -5.96
N MET A 55 -5.52 -1.24 -5.07
CA MET A 55 -4.99 -2.56 -5.44
C MET A 55 -5.93 -3.29 -6.41
N CYS A 56 -7.24 -3.24 -6.17
CA CYS A 56 -8.24 -3.78 -7.09
C CYS A 56 -8.17 -3.10 -8.47
N TYR A 57 -8.10 -1.77 -8.52
CA TYR A 57 -7.98 -1.02 -9.78
C TYR A 57 -6.68 -1.33 -10.52
N VAL A 58 -5.57 -1.50 -9.79
CA VAL A 58 -4.29 -1.95 -10.37
C VAL A 58 -4.44 -3.35 -10.97
N ALA A 59 -5.04 -4.30 -10.25
CA ALA A 59 -5.27 -5.66 -10.73
C ALA A 59 -6.19 -5.69 -11.96
N ALA A 60 -7.32 -4.97 -11.93
CA ALA A 60 -8.25 -4.85 -13.05
C ALA A 60 -7.57 -4.25 -14.29
N ASN A 61 -6.79 -3.18 -14.14
CA ASN A 61 -6.03 -2.59 -15.23
C ASN A 61 -5.00 -3.56 -15.83
N ARG A 62 -4.35 -4.41 -15.01
CA ARG A 62 -3.44 -5.46 -15.52
C ARG A 62 -4.18 -6.56 -16.26
N TYR A 63 -5.32 -6.98 -15.73
CA TYR A 63 -6.17 -7.98 -16.35
C TYR A 63 -6.67 -7.53 -17.72
N LEU A 64 -7.19 -6.31 -17.84
CA LEU A 64 -7.67 -5.75 -19.11
C LEU A 64 -6.58 -5.73 -20.20
N LYS A 65 -5.33 -5.43 -19.83
CA LYS A 65 -4.19 -5.46 -20.76
C LYS A 65 -3.87 -6.85 -21.30
N ILE A 66 -4.20 -7.89 -20.54
CA ILE A 66 -4.02 -9.29 -20.96
C ILE A 66 -5.17 -9.69 -21.87
N VAL A 67 -6.42 -9.38 -21.48
CA VAL A 67 -7.62 -9.84 -22.20
C VAL A 67 -7.75 -9.20 -23.57
N ARG A 68 -7.48 -7.90 -23.71
CA ARG A 68 -7.57 -7.19 -24.99
C ARG A 68 -6.33 -6.32 -25.22
N PRO A 69 -5.28 -6.87 -25.87
CA PRO A 69 -4.05 -6.12 -26.14
C PRO A 69 -4.24 -4.93 -27.11
N SER A 70 -5.25 -4.99 -27.98
CA SER A 70 -5.49 -4.04 -29.08
C SER A 70 -6.60 -3.00 -28.79
N GLY A 71 -7.31 -3.09 -27.66
CA GLY A 71 -8.42 -2.21 -27.34
C GLY A 71 -8.03 -1.12 -26.31
N THR A 72 -8.25 0.15 -26.64
CA THR A 72 -8.17 1.26 -25.69
C THR A 72 -9.36 1.20 -24.74
N HIS A 73 -9.17 0.62 -23.55
CA HIS A 73 -10.24 0.56 -22.56
C HIS A 73 -10.40 1.92 -21.85
N VAL A 74 -11.64 2.35 -21.61
CA VAL A 74 -11.93 3.62 -20.90
C VAL A 74 -11.22 3.67 -19.55
N LEU A 75 -11.19 2.55 -18.81
CA LEU A 75 -10.48 2.43 -17.51
C LEU A 75 -8.94 2.59 -17.59
N GLN A 76 -8.35 2.50 -18.79
CA GLN A 76 -6.92 2.73 -19.02
C GLN A 76 -6.62 4.20 -19.36
N SER A 77 -7.64 5.00 -19.68
CA SER A 77 -7.49 6.44 -19.90
C SER A 77 -7.08 7.13 -18.61
N VAL A 78 -6.12 8.06 -18.72
CA VAL A 78 -5.65 8.88 -17.59
C VAL A 78 -6.81 9.69 -17.00
N ARG A 79 -7.71 10.22 -17.86
CA ARG A 79 -8.86 11.00 -17.41
C ARG A 79 -9.81 10.16 -16.54
N THR A 80 -10.17 8.97 -17.02
CA THR A 80 -11.03 8.04 -16.26
C THR A 80 -10.34 7.61 -14.97
N ALA A 81 -9.05 7.28 -15.00
CA ALA A 81 -8.32 6.90 -13.80
C ALA A 81 -8.30 8.03 -12.75
N ASN A 82 -8.17 9.29 -13.17
CA ASN A 82 -8.27 10.44 -12.28
C ASN A 82 -9.68 10.62 -11.70
N ILE A 83 -10.72 10.49 -12.53
CA ILE A 83 -12.12 10.59 -12.09
C ILE A 83 -12.42 9.49 -11.07
N VAL A 84 -12.10 8.24 -11.38
CA VAL A 84 -12.30 7.09 -10.47
C VAL A 84 -11.56 7.33 -9.15
N SER A 85 -10.31 7.77 -9.21
CA SER A 85 -9.53 8.04 -7.98
C SER A 85 -10.14 9.17 -7.15
N MET A 86 -10.60 10.25 -7.79
CA MET A 86 -11.26 11.37 -7.11
C MET A 86 -12.56 10.92 -6.44
N VAL A 87 -13.40 10.16 -7.15
CA VAL A 87 -14.64 9.59 -6.60
C VAL A 87 -14.32 8.69 -5.41
N THR A 88 -13.32 7.81 -5.52
CA THR A 88 -12.88 6.97 -4.41
C THR A 88 -12.50 7.81 -3.19
N TRP A 89 -11.69 8.86 -3.36
CA TRP A 89 -11.31 9.73 -2.25
C TRP A 89 -12.51 10.42 -1.59
N VAL A 90 -13.43 10.96 -2.39
CA VAL A 90 -14.65 11.59 -1.86
C VAL A 90 -15.49 10.59 -1.08
N CYS A 91 -15.71 9.38 -1.61
CA CYS A 91 -16.48 8.33 -0.94
C CYS A 91 -15.83 7.84 0.37
N LEU A 92 -14.51 7.89 0.48
CA LEU A 92 -13.80 7.48 1.70
C LEU A 92 -13.69 8.62 2.73
N LEU A 93 -13.50 9.85 2.26
CA LEU A 93 -13.39 11.03 3.12
C LEU A 93 -14.74 11.43 3.73
N ALA A 94 -15.84 11.33 2.98
CA ALA A 94 -17.17 11.71 3.48
C ALA A 94 -17.57 11.01 4.80
N PRO A 95 -17.55 9.66 4.92
CA PRO A 95 -17.88 8.99 6.18
C PRO A 95 -16.84 9.26 7.27
N SER A 96 -15.56 9.43 6.90
CA SER A 96 -14.50 9.77 7.86
C SER A 96 -14.75 11.16 8.48
N VAL A 97 -15.06 12.16 7.66
CA VAL A 97 -15.39 13.52 8.12
C VAL A 97 -16.66 13.52 8.96
N ALA A 98 -17.72 12.82 8.53
CA ALA A 98 -18.96 12.69 9.30
C ALA A 98 -18.72 12.06 10.68
N TYR A 99 -17.90 10.99 10.74
CA TYR A 99 -17.50 10.37 12.00
C TYR A 99 -16.73 11.35 12.90
N ASN A 100 -15.78 12.11 12.38
CA ASN A 100 -15.02 13.10 13.16
C ASN A 100 -15.92 14.21 13.72
N ILE A 101 -16.78 14.78 12.88
CA ILE A 101 -17.73 15.83 13.30
C ILE A 101 -18.61 15.30 14.43
N LEU A 102 -19.18 14.11 14.25
CA LEU A 102 -20.03 13.50 15.26
C LEU A 102 -19.25 13.16 16.53
N PHE A 103 -17.99 12.71 16.41
CA PHE A 103 -17.10 12.45 17.54
C PHE A 103 -16.88 13.72 18.39
N PHE A 104 -16.56 14.86 17.77
CA PHE A 104 -16.36 16.12 18.51
C PHE A 104 -17.65 16.69 19.11
N ILE A 105 -18.80 16.55 18.44
CA ILE A 105 -20.10 17.06 18.95
C ILE A 105 -20.62 16.22 20.11
N THR A 106 -20.43 14.90 20.07
CA THR A 106 -21.00 13.97 21.06
C THR A 106 -20.03 13.61 22.18
N GLN A 107 -18.83 14.19 22.19
CA GLN A 107 -17.84 13.93 23.21
C GLN A 107 -18.34 14.41 24.58
N LYS A 108 -18.49 13.48 25.52
CA LYS A 108 -18.74 13.80 26.94
C LYS A 108 -17.42 14.12 27.64
N PRO A 109 -17.42 14.92 28.73
CA PRO A 109 -16.22 15.09 29.55
C PRO A 109 -15.73 13.72 30.05
N LEU A 110 -14.48 13.38 29.74
CA LEU A 110 -13.87 12.10 30.12
C LEU A 110 -13.54 12.10 31.61
N THR A 111 -14.11 11.18 32.38
CA THR A 111 -13.74 10.91 33.78
C THR A 111 -12.52 10.00 33.91
N SER A 112 -12.24 9.21 32.86
CA SER A 112 -11.04 8.37 32.72
C SER A 112 -10.73 8.18 31.23
N ILE A 113 -9.47 7.94 30.88
CA ILE A 113 -9.05 7.71 29.49
C ILE A 113 -9.36 6.26 29.11
N PRO A 114 -10.37 6.00 28.26
CA PRO A 114 -10.66 4.64 27.87
C PRO A 114 -9.59 4.13 26.90
N ARG A 115 -9.20 2.87 27.04
CA ARG A 115 -8.24 2.19 26.12
C ARG A 115 -8.77 2.06 24.68
N HIS A 116 -10.03 2.40 24.44
CA HIS A 116 -10.64 2.38 23.13
C HIS A 116 -11.38 3.68 22.86
N CYS A 117 -11.24 4.16 21.62
CA CYS A 117 -12.02 5.27 21.09
C CYS A 117 -13.54 4.99 21.03
N GLY A 118 -13.96 3.74 21.27
CA GLY A 118 -15.34 3.25 21.13
C GLY A 118 -16.27 3.38 22.34
N LEU A 119 -15.75 3.71 23.53
CA LEU A 119 -16.42 3.41 24.80
C LEU A 119 -17.47 4.44 25.28
N PHE A 120 -17.66 5.58 24.60
CA PHE A 120 -18.61 6.62 25.03
C PHE A 120 -19.49 7.16 23.90
N PHE A 121 -19.90 6.29 23.00
CA PHE A 121 -20.68 6.69 21.83
C PHE A 121 -22.18 6.73 22.12
N SER A 122 -22.83 7.83 21.74
CA SER A 122 -24.29 7.89 21.69
C SER A 122 -24.83 6.79 20.77
N ALA A 123 -26.11 6.42 20.95
CA ALA A 123 -26.75 5.40 20.11
C ALA A 123 -26.55 5.67 18.60
N SER A 124 -26.55 6.94 18.19
CA SER A 124 -26.33 7.38 16.81
C SER A 124 -24.92 7.09 16.29
N VAL A 125 -23.87 7.31 17.09
CA VAL A 125 -22.49 7.01 16.67
C VAL A 125 -22.26 5.50 16.60
N SER A 126 -22.81 4.74 17.54
CA SER A 126 -22.74 3.27 17.52
C SER A 126 -23.40 2.69 16.27
N LEU A 127 -24.56 3.22 15.88
CA LEU A 127 -25.24 2.82 14.65
C LEU A 127 -24.41 3.18 13.39
N MET A 128 -23.90 4.40 13.30
CA MET A 128 -23.03 4.82 12.19
C MET A 128 -21.77 3.96 12.08
N PHE A 129 -21.14 3.65 13.21
CA PHE A 129 -19.98 2.78 13.27
C PHE A 129 -20.29 1.37 12.76
N LYS A 130 -21.41 0.77 13.19
CA LYS A 130 -21.87 -0.53 12.67
C LYS A 130 -22.12 -0.48 11.16
N ILE A 131 -22.81 0.56 10.68
CA ILE A 131 -23.08 0.74 9.25
C ILE A 131 -21.78 0.84 8.44
N ILE A 132 -20.84 1.68 8.87
CA ILE A 132 -19.53 1.85 8.22
C ILE A 132 -18.78 0.52 8.17
N HIS A 133 -18.74 -0.23 9.28
CA HIS A 133 -18.05 -1.52 9.35
C HIS A 133 -18.75 -2.61 8.53
N THR A 134 -20.08 -2.59 8.39
CA THR A 134 -20.82 -3.46 7.47
C THR A 134 -20.45 -3.19 6.02
N PHE A 135 -20.57 -1.93 5.58
CA PHE A 135 -20.21 -1.54 4.21
C PHE A 135 -18.76 -1.85 3.89
N SER A 136 -17.87 -1.60 4.85
CA SER A 136 -16.47 -1.95 4.78
C SER A 136 -16.22 -3.44 4.56
N ALA A 137 -16.93 -4.31 5.27
CA ALA A 137 -16.85 -5.76 5.08
C ALA A 137 -17.35 -6.17 3.68
N ILE A 138 -18.44 -5.55 3.19
CA ILE A 138 -18.96 -5.79 1.84
C ILE A 138 -17.92 -5.38 0.79
N ILE A 139 -17.31 -4.20 0.91
CA ILE A 139 -16.25 -3.73 0.00
C ILE A 139 -15.07 -4.72 0.01
N PHE A 140 -14.63 -5.14 1.20
CA PHE A 140 -13.55 -6.12 1.34
C PHE A 140 -13.86 -7.44 0.62
N LEU A 141 -15.08 -7.98 0.79
CA LEU A 141 -15.50 -9.21 0.12
C LEU A 141 -15.56 -9.05 -1.40
N LEU A 142 -16.15 -7.97 -1.90
CA LEU A 142 -16.23 -7.68 -3.34
C LEU A 142 -14.84 -7.58 -3.97
N VAL A 143 -13.90 -6.89 -3.31
CA VAL A 143 -12.52 -6.78 -3.78
C VAL A 143 -11.80 -8.12 -3.70
N SER A 144 -11.97 -8.88 -2.61
CA SER A 144 -11.38 -10.22 -2.46
C SER A 144 -11.79 -11.14 -3.62
N ILE A 145 -13.09 -11.22 -3.91
CA ILE A 145 -13.65 -12.02 -5.01
C ILE A 145 -13.07 -11.55 -6.35
N SER A 146 -13.04 -10.23 -6.57
CA SER A 146 -12.51 -9.64 -7.80
C SER A 146 -11.02 -9.98 -8.02
N LEU A 147 -10.19 -9.89 -6.97
CA LEU A 147 -8.77 -10.20 -7.02
C LEU A 147 -8.52 -11.69 -7.32
N VAL A 148 -9.25 -12.58 -6.65
CA VAL A 148 -9.17 -14.03 -6.90
C VAL A 148 -9.59 -14.35 -8.33
N PHE A 149 -10.67 -13.73 -8.82
CA PHE A 149 -11.12 -13.87 -10.21
C PHE A 149 -10.05 -13.41 -11.21
N PHE A 150 -9.45 -12.23 -11.01
CA PHE A 150 -8.40 -11.73 -11.90
C PHE A 150 -7.16 -12.62 -11.90
N TYR A 151 -6.76 -13.12 -10.73
CA TYR A 151 -5.65 -14.04 -10.57
C TYR A 151 -5.91 -15.36 -11.29
N TYR A 152 -7.06 -16.00 -11.03
CA TYR A 152 -7.45 -17.27 -11.64
C TYR A 152 -7.53 -17.15 -13.17
N SER A 153 -8.23 -16.13 -13.67
CA SER A 153 -8.38 -15.90 -15.11
C SER A 153 -7.03 -15.68 -15.80
N THR A 154 -6.14 -14.90 -15.17
CA THR A 154 -4.78 -14.69 -15.70
C THR A 154 -3.95 -15.97 -15.68
N SER A 155 -4.01 -16.75 -14.60
CA SER A 155 -3.31 -18.03 -14.49
C SER A 155 -3.75 -19.01 -15.58
N ARG A 156 -5.06 -19.12 -15.82
CA ARG A 156 -5.63 -19.95 -16.89
C ARG A 156 -5.11 -19.54 -18.27
N ARG A 157 -5.07 -18.24 -18.56
CA ARG A 157 -4.56 -17.74 -19.85
C ARG A 157 -3.06 -17.97 -20.03
N VAL A 158 -2.28 -17.90 -18.95
CA VAL A 158 -0.84 -18.22 -18.98
C VAL A 158 -0.64 -19.69 -19.33
N LEU A 159 -1.43 -20.58 -18.73
CA LEU A 159 -1.36 -22.02 -19.01
C LEU A 159 -1.69 -22.32 -20.48
N GLN A 160 -2.77 -21.71 -21.00
CA GLN A 160 -3.15 -21.85 -22.41
C GLN A 160 -2.08 -21.33 -23.38
N ALA A 161 -1.45 -20.20 -23.08
CA ALA A 161 -0.40 -19.61 -23.93
C ALA A 161 0.91 -20.42 -23.91
N GLN A 162 1.24 -21.04 -22.78
CA GLN A 162 2.39 -21.96 -22.67
C GLN A 162 2.17 -23.22 -23.50
N GLN A 163 0.96 -23.80 -23.44
CA GLN A 163 0.61 -25.00 -24.19
C GLN A 163 0.58 -24.77 -25.71
N SER A 164 0.29 -23.55 -26.15
CA SER A 164 0.23 -23.16 -27.58
C SER A 164 1.54 -22.55 -28.10
N GLN A 165 2.63 -22.59 -27.31
CA GLN A 165 3.95 -22.02 -27.64
C GLN A 165 3.93 -20.58 -28.18
N LEU A 166 3.00 -19.74 -27.72
CA LEU A 166 2.94 -18.35 -28.18
C LEU A 166 4.09 -17.50 -27.61
N ALA A 167 4.72 -16.69 -28.48
CA ALA A 167 5.75 -15.69 -28.11
C ALA A 167 5.30 -14.67 -27.04
N SER A 168 4.00 -14.57 -26.76
CA SER A 168 3.40 -13.73 -25.70
C SER A 168 3.62 -14.26 -24.27
N SER A 169 4.11 -15.48 -24.11
CA SER A 169 4.16 -16.19 -22.83
C SER A 169 4.91 -15.45 -21.72
N GLU A 170 6.05 -14.79 -22.01
CA GLU A 170 6.83 -14.06 -21.00
C GLU A 170 6.04 -12.89 -20.37
N LYS A 171 5.29 -12.14 -21.19
CA LYS A 171 4.45 -11.02 -20.72
C LYS A 171 3.32 -11.51 -19.80
N LEU A 172 2.74 -12.67 -20.14
CA LEU A 172 1.67 -13.31 -19.36
C LEU A 172 2.20 -13.85 -18.04
N VAL A 173 3.33 -14.57 -18.03
CA VAL A 173 4.00 -15.07 -16.81
C VAL A 173 4.33 -13.92 -15.86
N LYS A 174 4.88 -12.81 -16.38
CA LYS A 174 5.14 -11.60 -15.59
C LYS A 174 3.85 -11.03 -15.00
N SER A 175 2.76 -10.99 -15.78
CA SER A 175 1.49 -10.47 -15.30
C SER A 175 0.89 -11.36 -14.20
N ARG A 176 0.97 -12.69 -14.33
CA ARG A 176 0.58 -13.66 -13.29
C ARG A 176 1.34 -13.42 -12.00
N ARG A 177 2.67 -13.25 -12.08
CA ARG A 177 3.51 -12.94 -10.91
C ARG A 177 3.07 -11.64 -10.23
N ASN A 178 2.79 -10.60 -11.01
CA ASN A 178 2.32 -9.32 -10.47
C ASN A 178 0.96 -9.46 -9.77
N MET A 179 0.03 -10.25 -10.32
CA MET A 179 -1.26 -10.50 -9.67
C MET A 179 -1.10 -11.33 -8.40
N LEU A 180 -0.23 -12.34 -8.42
CA LEU A 180 0.08 -13.12 -7.22
C LEU A 180 0.59 -12.21 -6.09
N VAL A 181 1.54 -11.31 -6.39
CA VAL A 181 2.04 -10.34 -5.41
C VAL A 181 0.92 -9.46 -4.85
N LEU A 182 0.03 -8.93 -5.70
CA LEU A 182 -1.10 -8.11 -5.25
C LEU A 182 -2.06 -8.90 -4.34
N VAL A 183 -2.41 -10.13 -4.71
CA VAL A 183 -3.29 -10.99 -3.91
C VAL A 183 -2.62 -11.37 -2.58
N SER A 184 -1.34 -11.71 -2.59
CA SER A 184 -0.59 -12.04 -1.38
C SER A 184 -0.53 -10.88 -0.41
N ILE A 185 -0.22 -9.66 -0.87
CA ILE A 185 -0.20 -8.47 -0.01
C ILE A 185 -1.59 -8.21 0.56
N PHE A 186 -2.63 -8.27 -0.28
CA PHE A 186 -4.01 -8.08 0.17
C PHE A 186 -4.42 -9.09 1.25
N CYS A 187 -4.13 -10.37 1.03
CA CYS A 187 -4.45 -11.44 1.97
C CYS A 187 -3.68 -11.29 3.28
N VAL A 188 -2.39 -10.98 3.24
CA VAL A 188 -1.58 -10.82 4.45
C VAL A 188 -2.02 -9.58 5.22
N CYS A 189 -2.14 -8.42 4.57
CA CYS A 189 -2.38 -7.16 5.26
C CYS A 189 -3.83 -6.93 5.68
N PHE A 190 -4.81 -7.34 4.88
CA PHE A 190 -6.20 -6.92 5.09
C PHE A 190 -7.14 -8.03 5.55
N ALA A 191 -6.89 -9.29 5.18
CA ALA A 191 -7.78 -10.39 5.56
C ALA A 191 -7.81 -10.64 7.07
N PRO A 192 -6.68 -10.69 7.80
CA PRO A 192 -6.68 -10.88 9.25
C PRO A 192 -7.44 -9.77 9.98
N TYR A 193 -7.33 -8.52 9.51
CA TYR A 193 -8.09 -7.41 10.08
C TYR A 193 -9.60 -7.65 9.97
N HIS A 194 -10.11 -7.98 8.78
CA HIS A 194 -11.54 -8.17 8.59
C HIS A 194 -12.08 -9.42 9.29
N LEU A 195 -11.29 -10.50 9.32
CA LEU A 195 -11.63 -11.75 10.03
C LEU A 195 -11.80 -11.54 11.53
N VAL A 196 -11.00 -10.65 12.14
CA VAL A 196 -11.11 -10.35 13.58
C VAL A 196 -12.15 -9.25 13.83
N ARG A 197 -12.19 -8.22 12.98
CA ARG A 197 -12.99 -7.02 13.19
C ARG A 197 -14.48 -7.26 13.01
N VAL A 198 -14.90 -8.06 12.01
CA VAL A 198 -16.32 -8.33 11.77
C VAL A 198 -16.96 -9.04 12.97
N PRO A 199 -16.45 -10.20 13.44
CA PRO A 199 -16.88 -10.81 14.70
C PRO A 199 -16.90 -9.83 15.87
N PHE A 200 -15.86 -9.00 15.99
CA PHE A 200 -15.76 -8.04 17.10
C PHE A 200 -16.90 -7.02 17.12
N VAL A 201 -17.35 -6.55 15.96
CA VAL A 201 -18.42 -5.54 15.88
C VAL A 201 -19.80 -6.14 16.14
N PHE A 202 -20.02 -7.43 15.80
CA PHE A 202 -21.35 -8.05 15.84
C PHE A 202 -21.57 -9.04 17.00
N LEU A 203 -20.53 -9.70 17.50
CA LEU A 203 -20.65 -10.79 18.48
C LEU A 203 -20.29 -10.37 19.92
N LEU A 204 -19.59 -9.26 20.12
CA LEU A 204 -19.17 -8.83 21.45
C LEU A 204 -20.24 -7.99 22.16
N ASN A 205 -21.38 -8.65 22.43
CA ASN A 205 -22.24 -8.36 23.58
C ASN A 205 -21.93 -9.32 24.76
N SER A 206 -20.99 -10.25 24.61
CA SER A 206 -20.70 -11.33 25.58
C SER A 206 -19.31 -11.18 26.20
N CYS A 207 -19.27 -10.89 27.50
CA CYS A 207 -18.11 -10.44 28.29
C CYS A 207 -16.92 -11.41 28.49
N THR A 208 -16.83 -12.55 27.81
CA THR A 208 -15.94 -13.65 28.22
C THR A 208 -14.64 -13.85 27.42
N VAL A 209 -14.39 -13.08 26.34
CA VAL A 209 -13.22 -13.31 25.44
C VAL A 209 -12.27 -12.10 25.33
N GLY A 210 -12.35 -11.16 26.28
CA GLY A 210 -11.79 -9.80 26.20
C GLY A 210 -10.30 -9.67 25.85
N PRO A 211 -9.36 -10.36 26.55
CA PRO A 211 -7.92 -10.12 26.34
C PRO A 211 -7.37 -10.71 25.04
N VAL A 212 -7.77 -11.94 24.69
CA VAL A 212 -7.27 -12.62 23.49
C VAL A 212 -7.74 -11.90 22.23
N LEU A 213 -9.01 -11.53 22.16
CA LEU A 213 -9.56 -10.77 21.03
C LEU A 213 -8.92 -9.37 20.92
N TYR A 214 -8.55 -8.75 22.05
CA TYR A 214 -7.81 -7.49 22.03
C TYR A 214 -6.45 -7.65 21.36
N TYR A 215 -5.63 -8.60 21.78
CA TYR A 215 -4.30 -8.83 21.18
C TYR A 215 -4.41 -9.21 19.71
N LEU A 216 -5.39 -10.06 19.36
CA LEU A 216 -5.63 -10.48 17.99
C LEU A 216 -6.03 -9.30 17.10
N LYS A 217 -6.89 -8.40 17.60
CA LYS A 217 -7.27 -7.17 16.92
C LYS A 217 -6.08 -6.24 16.73
N GLU A 218 -5.25 -6.05 17.75
CA GLU A 218 -4.06 -5.18 17.64
C GLU A 218 -3.05 -5.76 16.64
N ALA A 219 -2.76 -7.06 16.71
CA ALA A 219 -1.90 -7.75 15.75
C ALA A 219 -2.42 -7.63 14.31
N ALA A 220 -3.73 -7.86 14.10
CA ALA A 220 -4.35 -7.72 12.80
C ALA A 220 -4.31 -6.27 12.28
N THR A 221 -4.41 -5.29 13.18
CA THR A 221 -4.25 -3.87 12.81
C THR A 221 -2.79 -3.55 12.44
N MET A 222 -1.81 -4.07 13.17
CA MET A 222 -0.38 -3.91 12.80
C MET A 222 -0.09 -4.48 11.41
N LEU A 223 -0.68 -5.63 11.09
CA LEU A 223 -0.51 -6.26 9.79
C LEU A 223 -1.13 -5.43 8.65
N SER A 224 -2.24 -4.74 8.90
CA SER A 224 -2.83 -3.79 7.96
C SER A 224 -1.95 -2.54 7.76
N VAL A 225 -1.28 -2.06 8.81
CA VAL A 225 -0.31 -0.96 8.72
C VAL A 225 0.93 -1.38 7.92
N PHE A 226 1.38 -2.62 8.07
CA PHE A 226 2.53 -3.17 7.34
C PHE A 226 2.38 -3.12 5.81
N ASN A 227 1.16 -2.92 5.30
CA ASN A 227 0.90 -2.65 3.88
C ASN A 227 1.82 -1.56 3.30
N VAL A 228 2.07 -0.49 4.08
CA VAL A 228 2.92 0.63 3.63
C VAL A 228 4.35 0.21 3.29
N CYS A 229 4.85 -0.85 3.93
CA CYS A 229 6.18 -1.40 3.67
C CYS A 229 6.19 -2.32 2.44
N LEU A 230 5.03 -2.88 2.07
CA LEU A 230 4.88 -3.83 0.97
C LEU A 230 4.52 -3.14 -0.35
N ASP A 231 3.95 -1.95 -0.32
CA ASP A 231 3.62 -1.19 -1.53
C ASP A 231 4.85 -0.81 -2.39
N PRO A 232 6.04 -0.50 -1.85
CA PRO A 232 7.28 -0.42 -2.63
C PRO A 232 7.60 -1.71 -3.43
N LEU A 233 7.24 -2.89 -2.90
CA LEU A 233 7.40 -4.15 -3.64
C LEU A 233 6.43 -4.23 -4.81
N VAL A 234 5.20 -3.75 -4.63
CA VAL A 234 4.22 -3.58 -5.73
C VAL A 234 4.87 -2.75 -6.84
N TYR A 235 5.49 -1.61 -6.53
CA TYR A 235 6.20 -0.81 -7.52
C TYR A 235 7.37 -1.55 -8.19
N PHE A 236 8.18 -2.23 -7.39
CA PHE A 236 9.35 -2.98 -7.85
C PHE A 236 8.99 -4.10 -8.83
N PHE A 237 7.95 -4.87 -8.54
CA PHE A 237 7.50 -5.96 -9.40
C PHE A 237 6.69 -5.47 -10.61
N LEU A 238 5.93 -4.37 -10.48
CA LEU A 238 5.02 -3.88 -11.52
C LEU A 238 5.63 -2.87 -12.51
N SER A 239 6.77 -2.24 -12.21
CA SER A 239 7.37 -1.20 -13.07
C SER A 239 8.61 -1.67 -13.82
N LYS A 240 8.50 -1.91 -15.14
CA LYS A 240 9.66 -2.05 -16.04
C LYS A 240 10.49 -0.76 -16.08
N THR A 241 9.82 0.40 -15.96
CA THR A 241 10.42 1.73 -15.95
C THR A 241 11.31 1.99 -14.75
N PHE A 242 11.03 1.38 -13.59
CA PHE A 242 11.93 1.44 -12.43
C PHE A 242 13.21 0.65 -12.72
N TRP A 243 13.08 -0.58 -13.24
CA TRP A 243 14.23 -1.37 -13.69
C TRP A 243 15.04 -0.67 -14.77
N ASP A 244 14.40 0.02 -15.73
CA ASP A 244 15.12 0.77 -16.76
C ASP A 244 15.85 1.98 -16.17
N LYS A 245 15.28 2.65 -15.17
CA LYS A 245 15.95 3.74 -14.44
C LYS A 245 17.08 3.25 -13.56
N VAL A 246 16.90 2.17 -12.81
CA VAL A 246 17.94 1.53 -11.98
C VAL A 246 19.07 0.99 -12.86
N ARG A 247 18.74 0.35 -13.99
CA ARG A 247 19.73 -0.14 -14.95
C ARG A 247 20.47 1.00 -15.64
N LYS A 248 19.80 2.12 -15.94
CA LYS A 248 20.46 3.35 -16.41
C LYS A 248 21.35 3.99 -15.34
N ALA A 249 20.92 4.03 -14.09
CA ALA A 249 21.71 4.56 -12.97
C ALA A 249 22.95 3.69 -12.69
N SER A 250 22.79 2.37 -12.67
CA SER A 250 23.88 1.40 -12.50
C SER A 250 24.86 1.43 -13.68
N ARG A 251 24.39 1.59 -14.94
CA ARG A 251 25.27 1.80 -16.09
C ARG A 251 26.05 3.11 -15.99
N ARG A 252 25.42 4.20 -15.54
CA ARG A 252 26.11 5.49 -15.31
C ARG A 252 27.18 5.37 -14.23
N ALA A 253 26.88 4.67 -13.13
CA ALA A 253 27.85 4.39 -12.07
C ALA A 253 29.04 3.56 -12.57
N ASN A 254 28.80 2.49 -13.34
CA ASN A 254 29.88 1.67 -13.93
C ASN A 254 30.73 2.46 -14.94
N ILE A 255 30.12 3.34 -15.75
CA ILE A 255 30.87 4.19 -16.70
C ILE A 255 31.71 5.23 -15.96
N GLN A 256 31.17 5.84 -14.89
CA GLN A 256 31.95 6.77 -14.05
C GLN A 256 33.13 6.06 -13.37
N GLN A 257 32.93 4.82 -12.89
CA GLN A 257 33.99 4.05 -12.26
C GLN A 257 35.11 3.68 -13.27
N ALA A 258 34.74 3.23 -14.48
CA ALA A 258 35.70 2.91 -15.53
C ALA A 258 36.50 4.14 -16.04
N ASN A 259 35.86 5.31 -16.12
CA ASN A 259 36.54 6.56 -16.48
C ASN A 259 37.51 7.03 -15.40
N THR A 260 37.16 6.83 -14.12
CA THR A 260 38.02 7.18 -12.98
C THR A 260 39.25 6.27 -12.91
N GLU A 261 39.10 4.97 -13.19
CA GLU A 261 40.21 4.02 -13.28
C GLU A 261 41.13 4.30 -14.48
N SER A 262 40.57 4.68 -15.62
CA SER A 262 41.37 5.05 -16.81
C SER A 262 42.20 6.30 -16.56
N GLN A 263 41.62 7.36 -15.97
CA GLN A 263 42.37 8.58 -15.61
C GLN A 263 43.46 8.31 -14.56
N SER A 264 43.18 7.48 -13.56
CA SER A 264 44.18 7.08 -12.55
C SER A 264 45.37 6.33 -13.17
N THR A 265 45.11 5.48 -14.16
CA THR A 265 46.13 4.71 -14.88
C THR A 265 46.98 5.61 -15.77
N GLU A 266 46.36 6.58 -16.44
CA GLU A 266 47.04 7.53 -17.32
C GLU A 266 47.94 8.50 -16.52
N VAL A 267 47.49 8.94 -15.34
CA VAL A 267 48.29 9.74 -14.39
C VAL A 267 49.46 8.93 -13.83
N LYS A 268 49.27 7.66 -13.48
CA LYS A 268 50.39 6.81 -13.04
C LYS A 268 51.42 6.61 -14.15
N LEU A 269 50.97 6.41 -15.39
CA LEU A 269 51.86 6.22 -16.53
C LEU A 269 52.65 7.48 -16.87
N SER A 270 52.05 8.67 -16.76
CA SER A 270 52.74 9.95 -16.97
C SER A 270 53.78 10.23 -15.88
N ILE A 271 53.49 9.90 -14.62
CA ILE A 271 54.45 10.00 -13.51
C ILE A 271 55.64 9.06 -13.73
N ILE A 272 55.39 7.80 -14.10
CA ILE A 272 56.47 6.83 -14.38
C ILE A 272 57.34 7.31 -15.54
N LYS A 273 56.73 7.82 -16.61
CA LYS A 273 57.45 8.33 -17.79
C LYS A 273 58.31 9.56 -17.43
N SER A 274 57.79 10.48 -16.62
CA SER A 274 58.53 11.66 -16.14
C SER A 274 59.75 11.28 -15.28
N ARG A 275 59.62 10.24 -14.45
CA ARG A 275 60.68 9.73 -13.58
C ARG A 275 61.76 8.97 -14.35
N ALA A 276 61.38 8.27 -15.42
CA ALA A 276 62.32 7.63 -16.33
C ALA A 276 63.15 8.66 -17.14
N THR A 277 62.53 9.78 -17.56
CA THR A 277 63.26 10.88 -18.21
C THR A 277 64.17 11.66 -17.27
N SER A 278 63.85 11.76 -15.96
CA SER A 278 64.75 12.44 -15.01
C SER A 278 65.98 11.60 -14.64
N GLN A 279 65.88 10.27 -14.71
CA GLN A 279 67.02 9.37 -14.45
C GLN A 279 67.97 9.25 -15.65
N THR A 280 67.53 9.60 -16.85
CA THR A 280 68.38 9.61 -18.06
C THR A 280 69.15 10.92 -18.24
N SER A 281 68.87 11.95 -17.44
CA SER A 281 69.56 13.25 -17.44
C SER A 281 70.66 13.40 -16.38
N GLU A 282 70.92 12.37 -15.56
CA GLU A 282 71.99 12.36 -14.53
C GLU A 282 73.15 11.39 -14.84
N LEU A 283 73.25 10.90 -16.08
CA LEU A 283 74.37 10.09 -16.61
C LEU A 283 75.05 10.86 -17.76
#